data_AF-A0A7K3W1Y6-F1
#
_entry.id   AF-A0A7K3W1Y6-F1
#
_cell.length_a   1.000
_cell.length_b   1.000
_cell.length_c   1.000
_cell.angle_alpha   90.00
_cell.angle_beta   90.00
_cell.angle_gamma   90.00
#
_symmetry.space_group_name_H-M   'P 1'
#
loop_
_entity.id
_entity.type
_entity.pdbx_description
1 polymer ?
#
loop_
_entity_poly.entity_id
_entity_poly.type
_entity_poly.pdbx_seq_one_letter_code
_entity_poly.pdbx_strand_id
1 'polypeptide(L)'
;MAADRDRDLTGRARNARPRDALGRPLPHGATGEERAPEGVVRPPAQALAEAQRLLDAGRPFHAHEVLEDAWKSAPPPERQLWRGLAQLAVGLTHAARGNARGAGTLLERGAGNIAGYAADPPHDVDVRGLVAWARGAAVAAEPGTPRLTAAPTGPE
;
A
#
# COMPACT_ATOMS: atom_id res chain seq x y z
N MET A 1 -32.04 -19.62 0.46
CA MET A 1 -32.15 -18.70 -0.68
C MET A 1 -30.76 -18.22 -1.03
N ALA A 2 -30.19 -18.75 -2.11
CA ALA A 2 -28.81 -18.49 -2.51
C ALA A 2 -28.69 -17.06 -3.05
N ALA A 3 -27.86 -16.22 -2.41
CA ALA A 3 -27.52 -14.91 -2.92
C ALA A 3 -26.82 -15.07 -4.28
N ASP A 4 -27.49 -14.57 -5.32
CA ASP A 4 -27.00 -14.57 -6.67
C ASP A 4 -25.65 -13.85 -6.71
N ARG A 5 -24.63 -14.55 -7.21
CA ARG A 5 -23.26 -14.04 -7.23
C ARG A 5 -23.16 -13.11 -8.42
N ASP A 6 -23.20 -11.81 -8.16
CA ASP A 6 -23.00 -10.76 -9.16
C ASP A 6 -21.66 -10.97 -9.89
N ARG A 7 -21.75 -11.45 -11.13
CA ARG A 7 -20.63 -11.80 -11.99
C ARG A 7 -20.66 -10.88 -13.19
N ASP A 8 -19.51 -10.35 -13.60
CA ASP A 8 -19.41 -9.66 -14.88
C ASP A 8 -19.58 -10.63 -16.06
N LEU A 9 -19.66 -10.08 -17.29
CA LEU A 9 -19.78 -10.85 -18.53
C LEU A 9 -18.58 -11.80 -18.78
N THR A 10 -17.52 -11.71 -17.98
CA THR A 10 -16.34 -12.59 -18.01
C THR A 10 -16.32 -13.62 -16.87
N GLY A 11 -17.36 -13.67 -16.04
CA GLY A 11 -17.50 -14.62 -14.93
C GLY A 11 -16.72 -14.25 -13.67
N ARG A 12 -16.10 -13.06 -13.59
CA ARG A 12 -15.47 -12.59 -12.36
C ARG A 12 -16.53 -12.09 -11.39
N ALA A 13 -16.46 -12.56 -10.15
CA ALA A 13 -17.30 -12.06 -9.07
C ALA A 13 -16.99 -10.57 -8.88
N ARG A 14 -17.90 -9.69 -9.28
CA ARG A 14 -17.85 -8.28 -8.86
C ARG A 14 -18.28 -8.30 -7.41
N ASN A 15 -17.32 -8.32 -6.50
CA ASN A 15 -17.62 -8.15 -5.08
C ASN A 15 -18.02 -6.68 -4.87
N ALA A 16 -19.23 -6.33 -5.30
CA ALA A 16 -19.81 -4.99 -5.31
C ALA A 16 -20.27 -4.53 -3.92
N ARG A 17 -19.95 -5.29 -2.86
CA ARG A 17 -20.25 -4.85 -1.50
C ARG A 17 -19.41 -3.60 -1.19
N PRO A 18 -20.04 -2.51 -0.72
CA PRO A 18 -19.34 -1.30 -0.31
C PRO A 18 -18.30 -1.64 0.77
N ARG A 19 -17.20 -0.89 0.84
CA ARG A 19 -16.10 -1.13 1.79
C ARG A 19 -15.74 0.13 2.55
N ASP A 20 -15.21 -0.02 3.76
CA ASP A 20 -14.66 1.09 4.54
C ASP A 20 -13.26 1.51 4.06
N ALA A 21 -12.68 2.54 4.70
CA ALA A 21 -11.33 3.06 4.46
C ALA A 21 -10.23 1.98 4.51
N LEU A 22 -10.47 0.91 5.27
CA LEU A 22 -9.55 -0.19 5.48
C LEU A 22 -9.88 -1.37 4.56
N GLY A 23 -10.87 -1.29 3.66
CA GLY A 23 -11.25 -2.36 2.74
C GLY A 23 -12.13 -3.47 3.34
N ARG A 24 -12.68 -3.30 4.54
CA ARG A 24 -13.61 -4.26 5.16
C ARG A 24 -15.00 -4.11 4.51
N PRO A 25 -15.71 -5.20 4.21
CA PRO A 25 -17.04 -5.13 3.62
C PRO A 25 -18.05 -4.51 4.59
N LEU A 26 -18.83 -3.56 4.09
CA LEU A 26 -19.92 -2.89 4.80
C LEU A 26 -21.25 -3.64 4.59
N PRO A 27 -22.27 -3.35 5.43
CA PRO A 27 -23.64 -3.80 5.20
C PRO A 27 -24.16 -3.39 3.81
N HIS A 28 -25.12 -4.16 3.28
CA HIS A 28 -25.77 -3.78 2.02
C HIS A 28 -26.54 -2.47 2.20
N GLY A 29 -26.45 -1.56 1.21
CA GLY A 29 -27.08 -0.23 1.26
C GLY A 29 -26.25 0.85 1.96
N ALA A 30 -25.10 0.51 2.56
CA ALA A 30 -24.15 1.52 3.06
C ALA A 30 -23.37 2.16 1.90
N THR A 31 -22.99 3.42 2.05
CA THR A 31 -22.04 4.07 1.13
C THR A 31 -20.63 3.62 1.48
N GLY A 32 -19.92 3.02 0.51
CA GLY A 32 -18.52 2.66 0.66
C GLY A 32 -17.59 3.82 0.36
N GLU A 33 -16.35 3.73 0.80
CA GLU A 33 -15.33 4.67 0.36
C GLU A 33 -14.97 4.48 -1.11
N GLU A 34 -14.75 5.60 -1.78
CA GLU A 34 -14.28 5.63 -3.15
C GLU A 34 -12.82 5.14 -3.20
N ARG A 35 -12.62 4.10 -4.00
CA ARG A 35 -11.30 3.50 -4.25
C ARG A 35 -10.63 4.20 -5.42
N ALA A 36 -9.31 4.16 -5.44
CA ALA A 36 -8.58 4.63 -6.61
C ALA A 36 -9.02 3.83 -7.86
N PRO A 37 -9.13 4.46 -9.03
CA PRO A 37 -9.42 3.73 -10.26
C PRO A 37 -8.28 2.73 -10.53
N GLU A 38 -8.67 1.45 -10.63
CA GLU A 38 -7.76 0.33 -10.90
C GLU A 38 -7.20 0.42 -12.33
N GLY A 39 -5.91 0.08 -12.50
CA GLY A 39 -5.28 0.00 -13.82
C GLY A 39 -4.89 1.35 -14.42
N VAL A 40 -4.98 2.43 -13.63
CA VAL A 40 -4.46 3.73 -14.04
C VAL A 40 -2.95 3.75 -13.83
N VAL A 41 -2.21 3.73 -14.93
CA VAL A 41 -0.75 3.88 -14.92
C VAL A 41 -0.42 5.32 -14.55
N ARG A 42 0.29 5.49 -13.43
CA ARG A 42 0.76 6.79 -12.94
C ARG A 42 2.29 6.85 -13.06
N PRO A 43 2.86 8.03 -13.38
CA PRO A 43 4.29 8.26 -13.20
C PRO A 43 4.72 7.92 -11.76
N PRO A 44 5.92 7.34 -11.56
CA PRO A 44 6.44 6.97 -10.24
C PRO A 44 6.29 8.04 -9.16
N ALA A 45 6.71 9.28 -9.45
CA ALA A 45 6.61 10.39 -8.50
C ALA A 45 5.16 10.70 -8.09
N GLN A 46 4.21 10.60 -9.02
CA GLN A 46 2.78 10.80 -8.71
C GLN A 46 2.22 9.65 -7.87
N ALA A 47 2.60 8.41 -8.18
CA ALA A 47 2.17 7.25 -7.39
C ALA A 47 2.68 7.33 -5.95
N LEU A 48 3.95 7.71 -5.76
CA LEU A 48 4.56 7.89 -4.44
C LEU A 48 3.91 9.04 -3.66
N ALA A 49 3.72 10.21 -4.30
CA ALA A 49 3.06 11.35 -3.67
C ALA A 49 1.62 11.02 -3.27
N GLU A 50 0.87 10.33 -4.13
CA GLU A 50 -0.49 9.89 -3.83
C GLU A 50 -0.53 8.92 -2.65
N ALA A 51 0.31 7.88 -2.69
CA ALA A 51 0.41 6.91 -1.62
C ALA A 51 0.81 7.58 -0.29
N GLN A 52 1.72 8.56 -0.32
CA GLN A 52 2.10 9.33 0.87
C GLN A 52 0.91 10.11 1.44
N ARG A 53 0.15 10.84 0.61
CA ARG A 53 -1.05 11.58 1.06
C ARG A 53 -2.09 10.65 1.69
N LEU A 54 -2.28 9.46 1.12
CA LEU A 54 -3.20 8.46 1.65
C LEU A 54 -2.72 7.89 2.99
N LEU A 55 -1.42 7.63 3.14
CA LEU A 55 -0.83 7.20 4.40
C LEU A 55 -0.95 8.27 5.48
N ASP A 56 -0.69 9.54 5.14
CA ASP A 56 -0.86 10.67 6.05
C ASP A 56 -2.32 10.87 6.48
N ALA A 57 -3.28 10.53 5.61
CA ALA A 57 -4.71 10.54 5.90
C ALA A 57 -5.22 9.29 6.65
N GLY A 58 -4.34 8.36 7.04
CA GLY A 58 -4.74 7.12 7.73
C GLY A 58 -5.47 6.12 6.83
N ARG A 59 -5.23 6.16 5.51
CA ARG A 59 -5.85 5.28 4.49
C ARG A 59 -4.84 4.30 3.88
N PRO A 60 -4.22 3.41 4.67
CA PRO A 60 -3.15 2.53 4.19
C PRO A 60 -3.61 1.50 3.15
N PHE A 61 -4.89 1.10 3.16
CA PHE A 61 -5.42 0.18 2.16
C PHE A 61 -5.48 0.84 0.78
N HIS A 62 -5.90 2.10 0.71
CA HIS A 62 -5.92 2.87 -0.53
C HIS A 62 -4.50 3.14 -1.03
N ALA A 63 -3.56 3.45 -0.13
CA ALA A 63 -2.15 3.59 -0.48
C ALA A 63 -1.58 2.28 -1.07
N HIS A 64 -1.96 1.13 -0.50
CA HIS A 64 -1.59 -0.18 -1.03
C HIS A 64 -2.12 -0.39 -2.46
N GLU A 65 -3.37 -0.02 -2.76
CA GLU A 65 -3.93 -0.15 -4.11
C GLU A 65 -3.13 0.68 -5.13
N VAL A 66 -2.77 1.92 -4.80
CA VAL A 66 -1.93 2.77 -5.67
C VAL A 66 -0.55 2.16 -5.92
N LEU A 67 0.09 1.65 -4.88
CA LEU A 67 1.43 1.04 -4.97
C LEU A 67 1.40 -0.32 -5.68
N GLU A 68 0.30 -1.07 -5.56
CA GLU A 68 0.10 -2.33 -6.26
C GLU A 68 -0.04 -2.11 -7.78
N ASP A 69 -0.78 -1.07 -8.18
CA ASP A 69 -0.89 -0.71 -9.60
C ASP A 69 0.47 -0.27 -10.17
N ALA A 70 1.24 0.53 -9.41
CA ALA A 70 2.61 0.86 -9.80
C ALA A 70 3.50 -0.41 -9.92
N TRP A 71 3.34 -1.37 -9.01
CA TRP A 71 4.04 -2.66 -9.08
C TRP A 71 3.70 -3.47 -10.34
N LYS A 72 2.41 -3.53 -10.73
CA LYS A 72 1.96 -4.24 -11.94
C LYS A 72 2.55 -3.65 -13.22
N SER A 73 2.83 -2.34 -13.23
CA SER A 73 3.38 -1.63 -14.38
C SER A 73 4.90 -1.38 -14.31
N ALA A 74 5.55 -1.75 -13.20
CA ALA A 74 6.97 -1.46 -12.98
C ALA A 74 7.91 -2.24 -13.92
N PRO A 75 9.01 -1.62 -14.37
CA PRO A 75 10.04 -2.34 -15.11
C PRO A 75 10.71 -3.41 -14.22
N PRO A 76 11.26 -4.49 -14.78
CA PRO A 76 11.81 -5.61 -14.01
C PRO A 76 12.81 -5.22 -12.90
N PRO A 77 13.74 -4.26 -13.09
CA PRO A 77 14.69 -3.86 -12.05
C PRO A 77 14.03 -3.24 -10.82
N GLU A 78 12.87 -2.60 -10.96
CA GLU A 78 12.18 -1.89 -9.86
C GLU A 78 11.01 -2.68 -9.28
N ARG A 79 10.61 -3.78 -9.92
CA ARG A 79 9.40 -4.52 -9.54
C ARG A 79 9.42 -4.98 -8.08
N GLN A 80 10.59 -5.32 -7.54
CA GLN A 80 10.72 -5.70 -6.13
C GLN A 80 10.63 -4.50 -5.18
N LEU A 81 11.10 -3.32 -5.57
CA LEU A 81 10.90 -2.07 -4.83
C LEU A 81 9.40 -1.79 -4.64
N TRP A 82 8.64 -1.72 -5.74
CA TRP A 82 7.21 -1.43 -5.71
C TRP A 82 6.40 -2.46 -4.94
N ARG A 83 6.74 -3.75 -5.09
CA ARG A 83 6.15 -4.81 -4.28
C ARG A 83 6.40 -4.61 -2.79
N GLY A 84 7.63 -4.22 -2.43
CA GLY A 84 7.99 -3.92 -1.04
C GLY A 84 7.18 -2.76 -0.48
N LEU A 85 7.06 -1.65 -1.21
CA LEU A 85 6.24 -0.51 -0.80
C LEU A 85 4.76 -0.88 -0.60
N ALA A 86 4.18 -1.64 -1.53
CA ALA A 86 2.81 -2.13 -1.40
C ALA A 86 2.62 -3.04 -0.17
N GLN A 87 3.64 -3.83 0.20
CA GLN A 87 3.63 -4.65 1.41
C GLN A 87 3.72 -3.82 2.70
N LEU A 88 4.48 -2.73 2.71
CA LEU A 88 4.52 -1.82 3.85
C LEU A 88 3.14 -1.20 4.11
N ALA A 89 2.47 -0.72 3.06
CA ALA A 89 1.12 -0.15 3.16
C ALA A 89 0.06 -1.19 3.60
N VAL A 90 0.08 -2.42 3.07
CA VAL A 90 -0.85 -3.46 3.54
C VAL A 90 -0.50 -3.97 4.95
N GLY A 91 0.77 -3.92 5.35
CA GLY A 91 1.21 -4.15 6.73
C GLY A 91 0.53 -3.18 7.72
N LEU A 92 0.53 -1.89 7.39
CA LEU A 92 -0.20 -0.86 8.15
C LEU A 92 -1.71 -1.12 8.16
N THR A 93 -2.29 -1.57 7.04
CA THR A 93 -3.71 -1.96 6.99
C THR A 93 -4.01 -3.10 7.96
N HIS A 94 -3.11 -4.09 8.08
CA HIS A 94 -3.26 -5.17 9.05
C HIS A 94 -3.16 -4.67 10.50
N ALA A 95 -2.23 -3.76 10.79
CA ALA A 95 -2.09 -3.15 12.11
C ALA A 95 -3.38 -2.40 12.51
N ALA A 96 -3.87 -1.51 11.63
CA ALA A 96 -5.12 -0.77 11.83
C ALA A 96 -6.35 -1.67 11.97
N ARG A 97 -6.27 -2.91 11.47
CA ARG A 97 -7.32 -3.92 11.62
C ARG A 97 -7.21 -4.77 12.90
N GLY A 98 -6.21 -4.53 13.75
CA GLY A 98 -5.93 -5.31 14.97
C GLY A 98 -5.16 -6.62 14.72
N ASN A 99 -4.58 -6.81 13.53
CA ASN A 99 -3.81 -8.00 13.19
C ASN A 99 -2.29 -7.72 13.28
N ALA A 100 -1.79 -7.56 14.49
CA ALA A 100 -0.38 -7.22 14.76
C ALA A 100 0.60 -8.26 14.18
N ARG A 101 0.32 -9.57 14.33
CA ARG A 101 1.17 -10.64 13.80
C ARG A 101 1.29 -10.57 12.27
N GLY A 102 0.15 -10.38 11.60
CA GLY A 102 0.10 -10.24 10.14
C GLY A 102 0.80 -8.96 9.67
N ALA A 103 0.63 -7.86 10.40
CA ALA A 103 1.31 -6.60 10.14
C ALA A 103 2.83 -6.76 10.20
N GLY A 104 3.36 -7.31 11.31
CA GLY A 104 4.81 -7.52 11.47
C GLY A 104 5.41 -8.38 10.36
N THR A 105 4.72 -9.46 9.97
CA THR A 105 5.16 -10.33 8.87
C THR A 105 5.29 -9.58 7.54
N LEU A 106 4.31 -8.72 7.23
CA LEU A 106 4.28 -7.94 5.98
C LEU A 106 5.32 -6.82 5.99
N LEU A 107 5.49 -6.14 7.14
CA LEU A 107 6.47 -5.06 7.31
C LEU A 107 7.90 -5.58 7.15
N GLU A 108 8.25 -6.70 7.80
CA GLU A 108 9.57 -7.34 7.65
C GLU A 108 9.83 -7.77 6.20
N ARG A 109 8.83 -8.37 5.55
CA ARG A 109 8.94 -8.80 4.16
C ARG A 109 9.09 -7.61 3.20
N GLY A 110 8.34 -6.53 3.44
CA GLY A 110 8.45 -5.30 2.68
C GLY A 110 9.84 -4.68 2.82
N ALA A 111 10.35 -4.60 4.04
CA ALA A 111 11.71 -4.12 4.33
C ALA A 111 12.77 -4.96 3.59
N GLY A 112 12.65 -6.29 3.64
CA GLY A 112 13.56 -7.20 2.92
C GLY A 112 13.55 -7.00 1.41
N ASN A 113 12.38 -6.71 0.82
CA ASN A 113 12.25 -6.46 -0.62
C ASN A 113 12.89 -5.14 -1.06
N ILE A 114 12.82 -4.08 -0.24
CA ILE A 114 13.36 -2.77 -0.60
C ILE A 114 14.84 -2.59 -0.21
N ALA A 115 15.35 -3.37 0.75
CA ALA A 115 16.70 -3.15 1.31
C ALA A 115 17.84 -3.14 0.28
N GLY A 116 17.72 -3.91 -0.81
CA GLY A 116 18.71 -3.95 -1.89
C GLY A 116 18.86 -2.64 -2.68
N TYR A 117 17.89 -1.73 -2.59
CA TYR A 117 17.88 -0.46 -3.29
C TYR A 117 18.52 0.68 -2.48
N ALA A 118 19.02 0.42 -1.27
CA ALA A 118 19.51 1.47 -0.37
C ALA A 118 20.76 2.22 -0.87
N ALA A 119 21.53 1.61 -1.78
CA ALA A 119 22.72 2.22 -2.35
C ALA A 119 22.39 3.23 -3.47
N ASP A 120 21.37 2.94 -4.26
CA ASP A 120 20.91 3.75 -5.39
C ASP A 120 19.36 3.68 -5.45
N PRO A 121 18.65 4.48 -4.63
CA PRO A 121 17.21 4.41 -4.53
C PRO A 121 16.51 5.00 -5.76
N PRO A 122 15.64 4.24 -6.46
CA PRO A 122 14.83 4.78 -7.55
C PRO A 122 13.81 5.80 -7.04
N HIS A 123 13.51 6.83 -7.84
CA HIS A 123 12.41 7.79 -7.62
C HIS A 123 12.45 8.51 -6.28
N ASP A 124 13.65 8.76 -5.74
CA ASP A 124 13.89 9.42 -4.45
C ASP A 124 13.25 8.70 -3.25
N VAL A 125 12.99 7.39 -3.37
CA VAL A 125 12.44 6.59 -2.27
C VAL A 125 13.40 6.58 -1.08
N ASP A 126 12.91 6.88 0.13
CA ASP A 126 13.71 6.81 1.36
C ASP A 126 13.87 5.36 1.84
N VAL A 127 14.59 4.56 1.06
CA VAL A 127 14.76 3.12 1.33
C VAL A 127 15.36 2.89 2.72
N ARG A 128 16.36 3.69 3.11
CA ARG A 128 17.01 3.55 4.42
C ARG A 128 16.05 3.85 5.56
N GLY A 129 15.33 4.98 5.48
CA GLY A 129 14.34 5.36 6.47
C GLY A 129 13.19 4.35 6.54
N LEU A 130 12.70 3.88 5.40
CA LEU A 130 11.64 2.87 5.32
C LEU A 130 12.04 1.52 5.91
N VAL A 131 13.27 1.05 5.68
CA VAL A 131 13.76 -0.21 6.27
C VAL A 131 13.86 -0.08 7.79
N ALA A 132 14.43 1.02 8.28
CA ALA A 132 14.55 1.28 9.72
C ALA A 132 13.15 1.37 10.37
N TRP A 133 12.26 2.16 9.75
CA TRP A 133 10.88 2.30 10.19
C TRP A 133 10.14 0.96 10.21
N ALA A 134 10.21 0.17 9.13
CA ALA A 134 9.44 -1.06 9.00
C ALA A 134 9.82 -2.10 10.05
N ARG A 135 11.12 -2.22 10.37
CA ARG A 135 11.61 -3.13 11.43
C ARG A 135 11.18 -2.68 12.82
N GLY A 136 11.18 -1.38 13.10
CA GLY A 136 10.62 -0.85 14.36
C GLY A 136 9.11 -1.02 14.44
N ALA A 137 8.41 -0.76 13.34
CA ALA A 137 6.96 -0.89 13.21
C ALA A 137 6.49 -2.35 13.32
N ALA A 138 7.31 -3.32 12.91
CA ALA A 138 6.93 -4.73 12.92
C ALA A 138 6.65 -5.30 14.33
N VAL A 139 7.16 -4.63 15.37
CA VAL A 139 6.97 -5.00 16.78
C VAL A 139 6.16 -3.96 17.56
N ALA A 140 5.76 -2.86 16.92
CA ALA A 140 4.98 -1.80 17.55
C ALA A 140 3.49 -2.18 17.62
N ALA A 141 2.81 -1.77 18.69
CA ALA A 141 1.35 -1.90 18.79
C ALA A 141 0.65 -0.96 17.81
N GLU A 142 1.11 0.29 17.75
CA GLU A 142 0.59 1.34 16.88
C GLU A 142 1.77 1.93 16.06
N PRO A 143 2.03 1.40 14.85
CA PRO A 143 3.12 1.88 14.02
C PRO A 143 2.82 3.30 13.48
N GLY A 144 3.81 4.19 13.54
CA GLY A 144 3.69 5.53 12.96
C GLY A 144 3.66 5.52 11.43
N THR A 145 3.32 6.65 10.82
CA THR A 145 3.27 6.81 9.36
C THR A 145 4.69 6.92 8.75
N PRO A 146 5.03 6.13 7.73
CA PRO A 146 6.33 6.23 7.06
C PRO A 146 6.41 7.45 6.13
N ARG A 147 7.65 7.80 5.75
CA ARG A 147 7.95 8.70 4.63
C ARG A 147 8.42 7.87 3.45
N LEU A 148 7.68 7.92 2.34
CA LEU A 148 7.97 7.12 1.15
C LEU A 148 9.15 7.69 0.37
N THR A 149 9.27 9.01 0.28
CA THR A 149 10.38 9.70 -0.41
C THR A 149 11.24 10.43 0.60
N ALA A 150 12.54 10.56 0.29
CA ALA A 150 13.41 11.45 1.02
C ALA A 150 12.87 12.88 0.87
N ALA A 151 12.99 13.70 1.93
CA ALA A 151 12.79 15.13 1.75
C ALA A 151 13.73 15.62 0.64
N PRO A 152 13.31 16.56 -0.23
CA PRO A 152 14.23 17.14 -1.18
C PRO A 152 15.42 17.67 -0.38
N THR A 153 16.61 17.13 -0.62
CA THR A 153 17.85 17.78 -0.21
C THR A 153 17.87 19.10 -0.94
N GLY A 154 17.39 20.16 -0.27
CA GLY A 154 17.37 21.50 -0.82
C GLY A 154 18.77 21.91 -1.26
N PRO A 155 18.89 22.82 -2.24
CA PRO A 155 20.19 23.32 -2.65
C PRO A 155 20.78 24.12 -1.49
N GLU A 156 22.05 23.84 -1.18
CA GLU A 156 22.94 24.78 -0.48
C GLU A 156 23.34 25.93 -1.42
#